data_AF-A0A290Z7U5-F1
#
_entry.id   AF-A0A290Z7U5-F1
#
_cell.length_a   1.000
_cell.length_b   1.000
_cell.length_c   1.000
_cell.angle_alpha   90.00
_cell.angle_beta   90.00
_cell.angle_gamma   90.00
#
_symmetry.space_group_name_H-M   'P 1'
#
loop_
_entity.id
_entity.type
_entity.pdbx_description
1 polymer ?
#
loop_
_entity_poly.entity_id
_entity_poly.type
_entity_poly.pdbx_seq_one_letter_code
_entity_poly.pdbx_strand_id
1 'polypeptide(L)'
;MVSASDLTKRHRTMFWVLSGALAASLAVIALYGASHVWSALRPAALCLLVGWAAMLLSALAGFLFGIPRRVEDSANSKAGYAVNTNLEQVSDWLTKMLIGVGLIELGSLGTWFGGLSRTVGEAMGGGPGSAVAAGGVVAFFTPLGFLTGYLWTRMILPPALRAADALEETQVADQMTAVVDGTRGSASKFVTDSPESDEVVGKPDNREEITPIPAIPLPRPDDLFTLWHQVHIVLRSLAGMSTRRTRQTTEHLISVLERRGVLEQDVARALRALSDSVARVGAGATLSNSDSKAVQSRGKILLSALEMLRPVAAVAFEGHTLETLKKLAKQHGWQVSLDARLASGERVDALVEKNDRQILVEVLARRNKESLSRALDRIPGAAPLLLVLPGDQAEAPPRRLLVGKRTGPVEVLMWDDGADRFPDVVRGLLEPEG
;
A
#
# COMPACT_ATOMS: atom_id res chain seq x y z
N MET A 1 -17.93 -15.78 2.67
CA MET A 1 -16.83 -15.63 3.63
C MET A 1 -16.28 -17.01 3.96
N VAL A 2 -15.05 -17.32 3.57
CA VAL A 2 -14.35 -18.52 4.04
C VAL A 2 -13.90 -18.20 5.47
N SER A 3 -14.32 -18.98 6.47
CA SER A 3 -13.91 -18.75 7.85
C SER A 3 -12.40 -18.97 7.99
N ALA A 4 -11.70 -18.18 8.81
CA ALA A 4 -10.27 -18.37 9.12
C ALA A 4 -9.98 -19.79 9.65
N SER A 5 -10.99 -20.45 10.24
CA SER A 5 -10.94 -21.84 10.67
C SER A 5 -10.87 -22.86 9.51
N ASP A 6 -11.36 -22.51 8.32
CA ASP A 6 -11.32 -23.39 7.14
C ASP A 6 -9.97 -23.31 6.41
N LEU A 7 -9.33 -22.14 6.39
CA LEU A 7 -7.97 -21.96 5.86
C LEU A 7 -6.94 -22.74 6.68
N THR A 8 -6.99 -22.61 8.00
CA THR A 8 -6.09 -23.33 8.92
C THR A 8 -6.27 -24.86 8.84
N LYS A 9 -7.52 -25.35 8.70
CA LYS A 9 -7.78 -26.77 8.46
C LYS A 9 -7.15 -27.27 7.15
N ARG A 10 -7.27 -26.51 6.05
CA ARG A 10 -6.73 -26.90 4.73
C ARG A 10 -5.21 -26.91 4.67
N HIS A 11 -4.54 -25.90 5.26
CA HIS A 11 -3.08 -25.88 5.37
C HIS A 11 -2.57 -27.08 6.17
N ARG A 12 -3.25 -27.43 7.26
CA ARG A 12 -2.95 -28.60 8.07
C ARG A 12 -3.13 -29.89 7.27
N THR A 13 -4.19 -30.03 6.47
CA THR A 13 -4.39 -31.20 5.61
C THR A 13 -3.27 -31.34 4.57
N MET A 14 -2.85 -30.25 3.93
CA MET A 14 -1.77 -30.29 2.94
C MET A 14 -0.42 -30.68 3.56
N PHE A 15 -0.12 -30.15 4.74
CA PHE A 15 1.06 -30.51 5.52
C PHE A 15 1.08 -32.00 5.88
N TRP A 16 -0.04 -32.54 6.37
CA TRP A 16 -0.15 -33.97 6.71
C TRP A 16 -0.02 -34.88 5.50
N VAL A 17 -0.54 -34.48 4.33
CA VAL A 17 -0.43 -35.28 3.11
C VAL A 17 1.01 -35.33 2.60
N LEU A 18 1.71 -34.20 2.57
CA LEU A 18 3.12 -34.16 2.17
C LEU A 18 4.01 -34.93 3.16
N SER A 19 3.75 -34.77 4.46
CA SER A 19 4.48 -35.50 5.51
C SER A 19 4.20 -37.00 5.45
N GLY A 20 2.96 -37.40 5.18
CA GLY A 20 2.57 -38.80 4.97
C GLY A 20 3.22 -39.41 3.74
N ALA A 21 3.26 -38.68 2.62
CA ALA A 21 3.94 -39.13 1.40
C ALA A 21 5.45 -39.32 1.61
N LEU A 22 6.09 -38.41 2.36
CA LEU A 22 7.51 -38.52 2.73
C LEU A 22 7.75 -39.73 3.65
N ALA A 23 6.94 -39.89 4.69
CA ALA A 23 7.04 -41.03 5.61
C ALA A 23 6.83 -42.37 4.90
N ALA A 24 5.85 -42.45 3.99
CA ALA A 24 5.62 -43.63 3.16
C ALA A 24 6.82 -43.93 2.26
N SER A 25 7.43 -42.90 1.65
CA SER A 25 8.63 -43.07 0.82
C SER A 25 9.81 -43.63 1.62
N LEU A 26 10.04 -43.10 2.84
CA LEU A 26 11.07 -43.62 3.74
C LEU A 26 10.78 -45.05 4.19
N ALA A 27 9.52 -45.38 4.47
CA ALA A 27 9.11 -46.72 4.86
C ALA A 27 9.33 -47.75 3.74
N VAL A 28 9.02 -47.39 2.49
CA VAL A 28 9.25 -48.25 1.32
C VAL A 28 10.75 -48.50 1.10
N ILE A 29 11.59 -47.46 1.27
CA ILE A 29 13.05 -47.59 1.19
C ILE A 29 13.59 -48.48 2.32
N ALA A 30 13.13 -48.27 3.55
CA ALA A 30 13.53 -49.08 4.71
C ALA A 30 13.11 -50.55 4.55
N LEU A 31 11.90 -50.81 4.03
CA LEU A 31 11.41 -52.16 3.74
C LEU A 31 12.27 -52.86 2.69
N TYR A 32 12.67 -52.14 1.63
CA TYR A 32 13.60 -52.68 0.64
C TYR A 32 14.97 -53.01 1.26
N GLY A 33 15.50 -52.13 2.12
CA GLY A 33 16.72 -52.40 2.88
C GLY A 33 16.62 -53.66 3.75
N ALA A 34 15.54 -53.78 4.54
CA ALA A 34 15.30 -54.94 5.40
C ALA A 34 15.08 -56.26 4.62
N SER A 35 14.55 -56.18 3.39
CA SER A 35 14.38 -57.36 2.53
C SER A 35 15.70 -58.04 2.15
N HIS A 36 16.86 -57.37 2.34
CA HIS A 36 18.16 -58.01 2.15
C HIS A 36 18.42 -59.12 3.19
N VAL A 37 17.80 -59.06 4.37
CA VAL A 37 17.91 -60.10 5.42
C VAL A 37 16.96 -61.28 5.12
N TRP A 38 15.79 -61.01 4.55
CA TRP A 38 14.78 -62.01 4.20
C TRP A 38 14.58 -62.12 2.68
N SER A 39 15.34 -63.02 2.05
CA SER A 39 15.38 -63.20 0.60
C SER A 39 14.01 -63.45 -0.05
N ALA A 40 13.08 -64.10 0.67
CA ALA A 40 11.73 -64.38 0.19
C ALA A 40 10.85 -63.11 -0.02
N LEU A 41 11.15 -62.00 0.66
CA LEU A 41 10.36 -60.76 0.58
C LEU A 41 10.89 -59.76 -0.45
N ARG A 42 12.08 -60.00 -1.01
CA ARG A 42 12.75 -59.09 -1.95
C ARG A 42 11.91 -58.75 -3.19
N PRO A 43 11.26 -59.71 -3.88
CA PRO A 43 10.47 -59.39 -5.08
C PRO A 43 9.30 -58.46 -4.76
N ALA A 44 8.62 -58.68 -3.63
CA ALA A 44 7.51 -57.84 -3.19
C ALA A 44 7.96 -56.43 -2.77
N ALA A 45 9.08 -56.32 -2.04
CA ALA A 45 9.65 -55.04 -1.65
C ALA A 45 10.13 -54.22 -2.87
N LEU A 46 10.71 -54.88 -3.87
CA LEU A 46 11.14 -54.24 -5.10
C LEU A 46 9.94 -53.80 -5.97
N CYS A 47 8.88 -54.60 -6.07
CA CYS A 47 7.62 -54.19 -6.69
C CYS A 47 7.05 -52.92 -6.05
N LEU A 48 7.03 -52.88 -4.72
CA LEU A 48 6.51 -51.72 -3.99
C LEU A 48 7.37 -50.48 -4.22
N LEU A 49 8.70 -50.63 -4.21
CA LEU A 49 9.64 -49.54 -4.46
C LEU A 49 9.48 -48.97 -5.88
N VAL A 50 9.47 -49.84 -6.89
CA VAL A 50 9.34 -49.44 -8.30
C VAL A 50 7.96 -48.84 -8.57
N GLY A 51 6.90 -49.44 -8.04
CA GLY A 51 5.54 -48.91 -8.14
C GLY A 51 5.41 -47.54 -7.48
N TRP A 52 5.95 -47.36 -6.28
CA TRP A 52 5.93 -46.08 -5.57
C TRP A 52 6.73 -44.99 -6.30
N ALA A 53 7.90 -45.33 -6.84
CA ALA A 53 8.71 -44.40 -7.63
C ALA A 53 7.99 -43.97 -8.92
N ALA A 54 7.40 -44.92 -9.65
CA ALA A 54 6.60 -44.65 -10.85
C ALA A 54 5.39 -43.76 -10.53
N MET A 55 4.71 -44.03 -9.40
CA MET A 55 3.58 -43.24 -8.93
C MET A 55 3.98 -41.80 -8.59
N LEU A 56 5.07 -41.58 -7.84
CA LEU A 56 5.54 -40.24 -7.47
C LEU A 56 5.97 -39.41 -8.67
N LEU A 57 6.74 -40.01 -9.59
CA LEU A 57 7.18 -39.34 -10.82
C LEU A 57 5.98 -38.90 -11.67
N SER A 58 4.99 -39.79 -11.78
CA SER A 58 3.78 -39.51 -12.56
C SER A 58 2.85 -38.53 -11.84
N ALA A 59 2.78 -38.57 -10.50
CA ALA A 59 2.04 -37.60 -9.70
C ALA A 59 2.60 -36.19 -9.81
N LEU A 60 3.93 -36.05 -9.93
CA LEU A 60 4.55 -34.76 -10.23
C LEU A 60 4.11 -34.24 -11.60
N ALA A 61 4.13 -35.10 -12.63
CA ALA A 61 3.59 -34.72 -13.93
C ALA A 61 2.12 -34.33 -13.84
N GLY A 62 1.28 -35.13 -13.18
CA GLY A 62 -0.14 -34.82 -12.94
C GLY A 62 -0.34 -33.50 -12.21
N PHE A 63 0.50 -33.19 -11.22
CA PHE A 63 0.51 -31.90 -10.53
C PHE A 63 0.72 -30.74 -11.51
N LEU A 64 1.74 -30.82 -12.38
CA LEU A 64 2.01 -29.79 -13.40
C LEU A 64 0.80 -29.55 -14.31
N PHE A 65 0.14 -30.62 -14.76
CA PHE A 65 -1.06 -30.53 -15.60
C PHE A 65 -2.28 -30.01 -14.84
N GLY A 66 -2.34 -30.21 -13.52
CA GLY A 66 -3.43 -29.77 -12.65
C GLY A 66 -3.37 -28.30 -12.23
N ILE A 67 -2.26 -27.59 -12.50
CA ILE A 67 -2.10 -26.18 -12.11
C ILE A 67 -3.18 -25.34 -12.83
N PRO A 68 -4.05 -24.63 -12.08
CA PRO A 68 -5.08 -23.80 -12.67
C PRO A 68 -4.48 -22.57 -13.36
N ARG A 69 -5.09 -22.14 -14.46
CA ARG A 69 -4.70 -20.91 -15.14
C ARG A 69 -5.46 -19.72 -14.54
N ARG A 70 -4.75 -18.64 -14.22
CA ARG A 70 -5.38 -17.37 -13.84
C ARG A 70 -5.96 -16.73 -15.09
N VAL A 71 -7.27 -16.45 -15.07
CA VAL A 71 -7.98 -15.77 -16.17
C VAL A 71 -8.49 -14.44 -15.63
N GLU A 72 -8.22 -13.39 -16.41
CA GLU A 72 -8.59 -12.03 -16.09
C GLU A 72 -9.80 -11.64 -16.95
N ASP A 73 -10.99 -11.65 -16.35
CA ASP A 73 -12.16 -11.08 -16.99
C ASP A 73 -12.13 -9.55 -16.82
N SER A 74 -11.94 -8.85 -17.94
CA SER A 74 -11.83 -7.38 -17.99
C SER A 74 -13.12 -6.66 -17.58
N ALA A 75 -14.26 -7.36 -17.61
CA ALA A 75 -15.59 -6.80 -17.37
C ALA A 75 -16.08 -6.90 -15.91
N ASN A 76 -15.52 -7.81 -15.11
CA ASN A 76 -15.90 -8.00 -13.72
C ASN A 76 -14.64 -8.30 -12.92
N SER A 77 -14.22 -7.36 -12.07
CA SER A 77 -12.94 -7.31 -11.34
C SER A 77 -12.60 -8.48 -10.39
N LYS A 78 -13.18 -9.67 -10.54
CA LYS A 78 -12.84 -10.87 -9.78
C LYS A 78 -11.74 -11.66 -10.50
N ALA A 79 -10.62 -11.89 -9.82
CA ALA A 79 -9.63 -12.85 -10.30
C ALA A 79 -10.28 -14.25 -10.38
N GLY A 80 -10.44 -14.75 -11.59
CA GLY A 80 -10.96 -16.10 -11.85
C GLY A 80 -9.81 -17.09 -11.97
N TYR A 81 -9.92 -18.23 -11.31
CA TYR A 81 -9.11 -19.40 -11.67
C TYR A 81 -9.94 -20.23 -12.63
N ALA A 82 -9.55 -20.23 -13.91
CA ALA A 82 -10.17 -21.05 -14.92
C ALA A 82 -9.57 -22.46 -14.90
N VAL A 83 -10.39 -23.39 -15.37
CA VAL A 83 -9.97 -24.77 -15.60
C VAL A 83 -8.90 -24.77 -16.69
N ASN A 84 -7.80 -25.48 -16.44
CA ASN A 84 -6.76 -25.68 -17.43
C ASN A 84 -7.25 -26.65 -18.53
N THR A 85 -7.17 -26.24 -19.79
CA THR A 85 -7.54 -27.04 -20.98
C THR A 85 -6.40 -27.91 -21.51
N ASN A 86 -5.24 -27.94 -20.84
CA ASN A 86 -4.07 -28.72 -21.29
C ASN A 86 -4.39 -30.20 -21.54
N LEU A 87 -5.22 -30.84 -20.70
CA LEU A 87 -5.60 -32.24 -20.92
C LEU A 87 -6.51 -32.44 -22.13
N GLU A 88 -7.39 -31.47 -22.41
CA GLU A 88 -8.23 -31.50 -23.61
C GLU A 88 -7.36 -31.44 -24.87
N GLN A 89 -6.38 -30.53 -24.88
CA GLN A 89 -5.43 -30.38 -25.97
C GLN A 89 -4.54 -31.61 -26.16
N VAL A 90 -4.01 -32.18 -25.06
CA VAL A 90 -3.20 -33.40 -25.11
C VAL A 90 -4.05 -34.61 -25.55
N SER A 91 -5.30 -34.72 -25.10
CA SER A 91 -6.20 -35.81 -25.52
C SER A 91 -6.54 -35.73 -27.01
N ASP A 92 -6.80 -34.52 -27.53
CA ASP A 92 -7.02 -34.27 -28.94
C ASP A 92 -5.78 -34.62 -29.78
N TRP A 93 -4.60 -34.19 -29.32
CA TRP A 93 -3.32 -34.54 -29.95
C TRP A 93 -3.02 -36.05 -29.92
N LEU A 94 -3.27 -36.72 -28.78
CA LEU A 94 -3.06 -38.16 -28.61
C LEU A 94 -3.98 -38.97 -29.53
N THR A 95 -5.24 -38.58 -29.64
CA THR A 95 -6.21 -39.25 -30.53
C THR A 95 -5.81 -39.10 -32.00
N LYS A 96 -5.31 -37.94 -32.40
CA LYS A 96 -4.76 -37.70 -33.75
C LYS A 96 -3.50 -38.54 -34.02
N MET A 97 -2.62 -38.69 -33.03
CA MET A 97 -1.43 -39.54 -33.16
C MET A 97 -1.81 -41.02 -33.28
N LEU A 98 -2.79 -41.49 -32.51
CA LEU A 98 -3.26 -42.87 -32.56
C LEU A 98 -3.84 -43.24 -33.94
N ILE A 99 -4.49 -42.29 -34.61
CA ILE A 99 -5.12 -42.48 -35.93
C ILE A 99 -4.11 -42.23 -37.08
N GLY A 100 -3.13 -41.33 -36.92
CA GLY A 100 -2.30 -40.82 -38.02
C GLY A 100 -0.87 -41.37 -38.12
N VAL A 101 -0.11 -41.43 -37.01
CA VAL A 101 1.36 -41.71 -37.03
C VAL A 101 1.76 -42.80 -36.01
N GLY A 102 0.86 -43.21 -35.13
CA GLY A 102 1.14 -44.06 -33.96
C GLY A 102 1.73 -45.42 -34.28
N LEU A 103 1.54 -45.98 -35.48
CA LEU A 103 2.00 -47.34 -35.81
C LEU A 103 3.53 -47.51 -35.82
N ILE A 104 4.29 -46.44 -36.07
CA ILE A 104 5.77 -46.51 -36.14
C ILE A 104 6.41 -46.28 -34.76
N GLU A 105 5.91 -45.31 -33.98
CA GLU A 105 6.46 -44.96 -32.67
C GLU A 105 5.95 -45.84 -31.51
N LEU A 106 4.78 -46.47 -31.64
CA LEU A 106 4.31 -47.41 -30.60
C LEU A 106 5.19 -48.65 -30.51
N GLY A 107 5.82 -49.05 -31.63
CA GLY A 107 6.79 -50.16 -31.65
C GLY A 107 8.04 -49.85 -30.82
N SER A 108 8.61 -48.65 -30.98
CA SER A 108 9.78 -48.21 -30.22
C SER A 108 9.48 -48.14 -28.72
N LEU A 109 8.32 -47.58 -28.34
CA LEU A 109 7.85 -47.54 -26.96
C LEU A 109 7.68 -48.94 -26.36
N GLY A 110 7.08 -49.86 -27.11
CA GLY A 110 6.92 -51.27 -26.70
C GLY A 110 8.26 -51.95 -26.44
N THR A 111 9.26 -51.74 -27.32
CA THR A 111 10.62 -52.29 -27.12
C THR A 111 11.31 -51.72 -25.88
N TRP A 112 11.22 -50.41 -25.64
CA TRP A 112 11.78 -49.77 -24.46
C TRP A 112 11.11 -50.26 -23.18
N PHE A 113 9.78 -50.31 -23.17
CA PHE A 113 8.99 -50.77 -22.03
C PHE A 113 9.24 -52.26 -21.73
N GLY A 114 9.37 -53.10 -22.76
CA GLY A 114 9.77 -54.50 -22.61
C GLY A 114 11.20 -54.66 -22.10
N GLY A 115 12.12 -53.75 -22.47
CA GLY A 115 13.46 -53.65 -21.88
C GLY A 115 13.41 -53.34 -20.39
N LEU A 116 12.73 -52.25 -20.01
CA LEU A 116 12.54 -51.84 -18.62
C LEU A 116 11.92 -52.95 -17.76
N SER A 117 10.86 -53.59 -18.27
CA SER A 117 10.16 -54.67 -17.59
C SER A 117 11.07 -55.88 -17.33
N ARG A 118 11.95 -56.22 -18.29
CA ARG A 118 12.95 -57.28 -18.11
C ARG A 118 14.02 -56.89 -17.11
N THR A 119 14.60 -55.69 -17.20
CA THR A 119 15.61 -55.22 -16.24
C THR A 119 15.10 -55.22 -14.80
N VAL A 120 13.87 -54.74 -14.59
CA VAL A 120 13.25 -54.77 -13.25
C VAL A 120 12.90 -56.19 -12.84
N GLY A 121 12.38 -57.03 -13.76
CA GLY A 121 12.07 -58.44 -13.48
C GLY A 121 13.30 -59.29 -13.12
N GLU A 122 14.43 -59.02 -13.76
CA GLU A 122 15.73 -59.62 -13.43
C GLU A 122 16.17 -59.23 -12.01
N ALA A 123 16.03 -57.96 -11.65
CA ALA A 123 16.31 -57.48 -10.29
C ALA A 123 15.36 -58.08 -9.23
N MET A 124 14.16 -58.53 -9.64
CA MET A 124 13.21 -59.26 -8.77
C MET A 124 13.54 -60.75 -8.60
N GLY A 125 14.62 -61.25 -9.21
CA GLY A 125 15.06 -62.65 -9.10
C GLY A 125 14.88 -63.49 -10.37
N GLY A 126 14.43 -62.90 -11.49
CA GLY A 126 14.51 -63.51 -12.82
C GLY A 126 13.65 -64.75 -13.07
N GLY A 127 12.74 -65.10 -12.16
CA GLY A 127 11.85 -66.26 -12.30
C GLY A 127 10.79 -66.09 -13.41
N PRO A 128 10.12 -67.18 -13.82
CA PRO A 128 9.02 -67.11 -14.79
C PRO A 128 7.95 -66.09 -14.37
N GLY A 129 7.63 -65.14 -15.25
CA GLY A 129 6.63 -64.10 -14.99
C GLY A 129 7.13 -62.85 -14.25
N SER A 130 8.39 -62.80 -13.79
CA SER A 130 8.97 -61.62 -13.11
C SER A 130 8.92 -60.35 -13.97
N ALA A 131 9.26 -60.44 -15.24
CA ALA A 131 9.17 -59.32 -16.18
C ALA A 131 7.72 -58.84 -16.40
N VAL A 132 6.75 -59.77 -16.41
CA VAL A 132 5.32 -59.44 -16.55
C VAL A 132 4.82 -58.72 -15.31
N ALA A 133 5.21 -59.18 -14.12
CA ALA A 133 4.89 -58.53 -12.86
C ALA A 133 5.49 -57.11 -12.79
N ALA A 134 6.76 -56.96 -13.15
CA ALA A 134 7.45 -55.67 -13.20
C ALA A 134 6.76 -54.67 -14.16
N GLY A 135 6.48 -55.13 -15.39
CA GLY A 135 5.75 -54.32 -16.37
C GLY A 135 4.34 -53.95 -15.87
N GLY A 136 3.61 -54.90 -15.28
CA GLY A 136 2.28 -54.66 -14.71
C GLY A 136 2.29 -53.61 -13.59
N VAL A 137 3.28 -53.65 -12.70
CA VAL A 137 3.46 -52.65 -11.63
C VAL A 137 3.67 -51.25 -12.23
N VAL A 138 4.61 -51.09 -13.15
CA VAL A 138 4.87 -49.78 -13.78
C VAL A 138 3.64 -49.29 -14.54
N ALA A 139 3.01 -50.16 -15.33
CA ALA A 139 1.82 -49.82 -16.12
C ALA A 139 0.61 -49.42 -15.25
N PHE A 140 0.48 -49.99 -14.04
CA PHE A 140 -0.62 -49.67 -13.14
C PHE A 140 -0.36 -48.39 -12.33
N PHE A 141 0.83 -48.26 -11.72
CA PHE A 141 1.13 -47.15 -10.82
C PHE A 141 1.39 -45.82 -11.52
N THR A 142 1.84 -45.84 -12.78
CA THR A 142 2.06 -44.61 -13.57
C THR A 142 0.76 -43.81 -13.80
N PRO A 143 -0.31 -44.36 -14.41
CA PRO A 143 -1.58 -43.65 -14.57
C PRO A 143 -2.22 -43.27 -13.23
N LEU A 144 -2.11 -44.13 -12.23
CA LEU A 144 -2.67 -43.88 -10.89
C LEU A 144 -1.99 -42.68 -10.22
N GLY A 145 -0.66 -42.61 -10.28
CA GLY A 145 0.11 -41.48 -9.77
C GLY A 145 -0.27 -40.19 -10.47
N PHE A 146 -0.29 -40.22 -11.81
CA PHE A 146 -0.72 -39.07 -12.62
C PHE A 146 -2.10 -38.56 -12.23
N LEU A 147 -3.10 -39.43 -12.19
CA LEU A 147 -4.47 -39.08 -11.84
C LEU A 147 -4.57 -38.52 -10.41
N THR A 148 -3.82 -39.11 -9.49
CA THR A 148 -3.77 -38.66 -8.08
C THR A 148 -3.22 -37.25 -7.98
N GLY A 149 -2.05 -36.99 -8.56
CA GLY A 149 -1.44 -35.65 -8.55
C GLY A 149 -2.31 -34.61 -9.26
N TYR A 150 -2.90 -34.98 -10.39
CA TYR A 150 -3.79 -34.11 -11.15
C TYR A 150 -5.07 -33.73 -10.40
N LEU A 151 -5.81 -34.72 -9.88
CA LEU A 151 -7.06 -34.48 -9.16
C LEU A 151 -6.81 -33.71 -7.85
N TRP A 152 -5.74 -34.05 -7.14
CA TRP A 152 -5.33 -33.35 -5.91
C TRP A 152 -5.11 -31.86 -6.17
N THR A 153 -4.28 -31.53 -7.16
CA THR A 153 -4.00 -30.14 -7.52
C THR A 153 -5.26 -29.42 -7.98
N ARG A 154 -6.06 -30.06 -8.84
CA ARG A 154 -7.28 -29.47 -9.39
C ARG A 154 -8.35 -29.20 -8.33
N MET A 155 -8.43 -30.00 -7.27
CA MET A 155 -9.41 -29.82 -6.19
C MET A 155 -8.98 -28.78 -5.15
N ILE A 156 -7.70 -28.75 -4.79
CA ILE A 156 -7.23 -28.00 -3.60
C ILE A 156 -6.67 -26.63 -3.96
N LEU A 157 -5.94 -26.53 -5.07
CA LEU A 157 -5.18 -25.33 -5.40
C LEU A 157 -6.09 -24.13 -5.75
N PRO A 158 -7.15 -24.25 -6.57
CA PRO A 158 -7.99 -23.09 -6.89
C PRO A 158 -8.68 -22.45 -5.67
N PRO A 159 -9.32 -23.20 -4.76
CA PRO A 159 -9.87 -22.61 -3.54
C PRO A 159 -8.83 -21.97 -2.62
N ALA A 160 -7.62 -22.54 -2.54
CA ALA A 160 -6.53 -21.99 -1.72
C ALA A 160 -6.03 -20.65 -2.27
N LEU A 161 -5.81 -20.58 -3.59
CA LEU A 161 -5.37 -19.35 -4.24
C LEU A 161 -6.43 -18.23 -4.15
N ARG A 162 -7.72 -18.55 -4.35
CA ARG A 162 -8.82 -17.57 -4.14
C ARG A 162 -8.89 -17.05 -2.70
N ALA A 163 -8.61 -17.90 -1.73
CA ALA A 163 -8.63 -17.51 -0.33
C ALA A 163 -7.45 -16.61 0.04
N ALA A 164 -6.26 -16.86 -0.53
CA ALA A 164 -5.10 -15.98 -0.39
C ALA A 164 -5.36 -14.58 -0.98
N ASP A 165 -5.86 -14.51 -2.22
CA ASP A 165 -6.21 -13.25 -2.88
C ASP A 165 -7.25 -12.44 -2.06
N ALA A 166 -8.25 -13.11 -1.48
CA ALA A 166 -9.28 -12.45 -0.67
C ALA A 166 -8.76 -11.90 0.67
N LEU A 167 -7.75 -12.55 1.27
CA LEU A 167 -7.12 -12.10 2.50
C LEU A 167 -6.30 -10.83 2.28
N GLU A 168 -5.58 -10.75 1.15
CA GLU A 168 -4.87 -9.53 0.74
C GLU A 168 -5.85 -8.37 0.55
N GLU A 169 -6.97 -8.59 -0.15
CA GLU A 169 -8.00 -7.56 -0.38
C GLU A 169 -8.63 -7.05 0.93
N THR A 170 -8.84 -7.93 1.91
CA THR A 170 -9.41 -7.56 3.22
C THR A 170 -8.42 -6.78 4.08
N GLN A 171 -7.14 -7.20 4.14
CA GLN A 171 -6.10 -6.46 4.86
C GLN A 171 -5.88 -5.06 4.27
N VAL A 172 -5.98 -4.94 2.94
CA VAL A 172 -5.93 -3.65 2.26
C VAL A 172 -7.11 -2.77 2.69
N ALA A 173 -8.33 -3.32 2.75
CA ALA A 173 -9.53 -2.58 3.18
C ALA A 173 -9.47 -2.09 4.64
N ASP A 174 -8.95 -2.90 5.56
CA ASP A 174 -8.80 -2.51 6.97
C ASP A 174 -7.78 -1.38 7.13
N GLN A 175 -6.63 -1.46 6.44
CA GLN A 175 -5.64 -0.38 6.41
C GLN A 175 -6.20 0.92 5.80
N MET A 176 -7.03 0.80 4.76
CA MET A 176 -7.69 1.95 4.13
C MET A 176 -8.68 2.64 5.07
N THR A 177 -9.45 1.87 5.83
CA THR A 177 -10.46 2.41 6.76
C THR A 177 -9.78 3.22 7.86
N ALA A 178 -8.67 2.71 8.41
CA ALA A 178 -7.88 3.43 9.41
C ALA A 178 -7.31 4.78 8.88
N VAL A 179 -6.85 4.83 7.62
CA VAL A 179 -6.33 6.07 7.01
C VAL A 179 -7.45 7.10 6.80
N VAL A 180 -8.63 6.66 6.36
CA VAL A 180 -9.80 7.53 6.17
C VAL A 180 -10.30 8.06 7.52
N ASP A 181 -10.41 7.19 8.52
CA ASP A 181 -10.88 7.59 9.85
C ASP A 181 -9.87 8.50 10.56
N GLY A 182 -8.56 8.28 10.37
CA GLY A 182 -7.53 9.20 10.81
C GLY A 182 -7.67 10.58 10.16
N THR A 183 -7.83 10.63 8.83
CA THR A 183 -7.99 11.91 8.11
C THR A 183 -9.29 12.63 8.47
N ARG A 184 -10.39 11.88 8.66
CA ARG A 184 -11.66 12.41 9.17
C ARG A 184 -11.51 12.92 10.61
N GLY A 185 -10.76 12.21 11.44
CA GLY A 185 -10.42 12.62 12.79
C GLY A 185 -9.67 13.94 12.82
N SER A 186 -8.65 14.11 11.98
CA SER A 186 -7.92 15.38 11.85
C SER A 186 -8.83 16.48 11.33
N ALA A 187 -9.57 16.24 10.25
CA ALA A 187 -10.50 17.22 9.69
C ALA A 187 -11.58 17.63 10.71
N SER A 188 -12.14 16.66 11.46
CA SER A 188 -13.10 16.92 12.53
C SER A 188 -12.47 17.68 13.68
N LYS A 189 -11.24 17.36 14.10
CA LYS A 189 -10.52 18.06 15.15
C LYS A 189 -10.35 19.55 14.81
N PHE A 190 -10.02 19.87 13.57
CA PHE A 190 -9.90 21.26 13.11
C PHE A 190 -11.25 22.00 13.04
N VAL A 191 -12.36 21.26 12.85
CA VAL A 191 -13.72 21.82 12.89
C VAL A 191 -14.19 22.02 14.34
N THR A 192 -13.92 21.07 15.25
CA THR A 192 -14.38 21.11 16.66
C THR A 192 -13.53 21.95 17.59
N ASP A 193 -12.23 22.16 17.30
CA ASP A 193 -11.38 23.10 18.07
C ASP A 193 -11.56 24.56 17.59
N SER A 194 -12.43 24.81 16.60
CA SER A 194 -13.02 26.15 16.44
C SER A 194 -14.08 26.30 17.52
N PRO A 195 -14.00 27.30 18.41
CA PRO A 195 -14.99 27.47 19.46
C PRO A 195 -16.33 27.88 18.84
N GLU A 196 -17.16 26.91 18.49
CA GLU A 196 -18.60 27.03 18.58
C GLU A 196 -18.94 27.03 20.07
N SER A 197 -18.89 28.21 20.69
CA SER A 197 -19.76 28.47 21.82
C SER A 197 -21.15 28.69 21.28
N ASP A 198 -22.10 27.87 21.74
CA ASP A 198 -23.52 28.13 21.68
C ASP A 198 -23.82 29.60 22.01
N GLU A 199 -24.06 30.43 20.99
CA GLU A 199 -24.97 31.58 20.96
C GLU A 199 -24.69 32.43 19.71
N VAL A 200 -25.75 32.95 19.13
CA VAL A 200 -25.79 33.77 17.91
C VAL A 200 -25.00 35.09 18.10
N VAL A 201 -23.67 35.09 17.92
CA VAL A 201 -22.85 36.30 17.69
C VAL A 201 -21.59 35.93 16.88
N GLY A 202 -21.49 36.48 15.67
CA GLY A 202 -20.30 36.62 14.79
C GLY A 202 -19.08 35.69 14.99
N LYS A 203 -18.76 34.91 13.95
CA LYS A 203 -17.42 34.35 13.67
C LYS A 203 -16.34 35.34 14.13
N PRO A 204 -15.29 34.94 14.88
CA PRO A 204 -14.27 35.88 15.33
C PRO A 204 -13.72 36.64 14.12
N ASP A 205 -13.93 37.96 14.11
CA ASP A 205 -13.65 38.90 13.00
C ASP A 205 -12.18 38.86 12.53
N ASN A 206 -11.30 38.28 13.37
CA ASN A 206 -9.88 38.18 13.07
C ASN A 206 -9.45 36.98 12.23
N ARG A 207 -10.24 35.90 12.17
CA ARG A 207 -9.81 34.69 11.45
C ARG A 207 -9.99 34.85 9.95
N GLU A 208 -8.98 34.45 9.19
CA GLU A 208 -9.08 34.46 7.73
C GLU A 208 -10.34 33.68 7.31
N GLU A 209 -11.14 34.28 6.43
CA GLU A 209 -12.38 33.64 6.01
C GLU A 209 -12.05 32.31 5.35
N ILE A 210 -12.50 31.21 5.97
CA ILE A 210 -12.48 29.86 5.40
C ILE A 210 -13.30 29.88 4.11
N THR A 211 -12.68 30.31 3.03
CA THR A 211 -13.22 30.22 1.67
C THR A 211 -12.84 28.84 1.17
N PRO A 212 -13.81 27.94 0.95
CA PRO A 212 -13.51 26.60 0.47
C PRO A 212 -12.63 26.69 -0.78
N ILE A 213 -11.53 25.94 -0.80
CA ILE A 213 -10.78 25.75 -2.04
C ILE A 213 -11.76 25.07 -3.01
N PRO A 214 -12.11 25.69 -4.15
CA PRO A 214 -13.11 25.14 -5.04
C PRO A 214 -12.71 23.72 -5.45
N ALA A 215 -13.67 22.80 -5.40
CA ALA A 215 -13.47 21.45 -5.89
C ALA A 215 -13.05 21.55 -7.36
N ILE A 216 -11.90 20.96 -7.70
CA ILE A 216 -11.49 20.85 -9.09
C ILE A 216 -12.24 19.63 -9.64
N PRO A 217 -13.10 19.78 -10.68
CA PRO A 217 -13.73 18.62 -11.30
C PRO A 217 -12.64 17.73 -11.90
N LEU A 218 -12.38 16.59 -11.26
CA LEU A 218 -11.40 15.62 -11.73
C LEU A 218 -12.15 14.48 -12.44
N PRO A 219 -11.70 14.04 -13.63
CA PRO A 219 -12.26 12.86 -14.29
C PRO A 219 -12.10 11.62 -13.40
N ARG A 220 -12.85 10.55 -13.64
CA ARG A 220 -12.65 9.32 -12.87
C ARG A 220 -11.28 8.73 -13.23
N PRO A 221 -10.46 8.32 -12.24
CA PRO A 221 -9.17 7.72 -12.55
C PRO A 221 -9.37 6.28 -13.04
N ASP A 222 -9.06 6.08 -14.33
CA ASP A 222 -9.13 4.81 -15.04
C ASP A 222 -7.80 4.02 -15.01
N ASP A 223 -6.68 4.71 -14.76
CA ASP A 223 -5.35 4.11 -14.59
C ASP A 223 -4.53 4.73 -13.44
N LEU A 224 -3.41 4.09 -13.10
CA LEU A 224 -2.53 4.48 -12.00
C LEU A 224 -1.85 5.85 -12.20
N PHE A 225 -1.46 6.18 -13.44
CA PHE A 225 -0.77 7.45 -13.74
C PHE A 225 -1.74 8.63 -13.68
N THR A 226 -2.97 8.45 -14.16
CA THR A 226 -4.07 9.40 -14.06
C THR A 226 -4.42 9.66 -12.60
N LEU A 227 -4.53 8.60 -11.80
CA LEU A 227 -4.76 8.71 -10.36
C LEU A 227 -3.64 9.48 -9.66
N TRP A 228 -2.39 9.16 -9.97
CA TRP A 228 -1.24 9.87 -9.39
C TRP A 228 -1.18 11.34 -9.79
N HIS A 229 -1.49 11.64 -11.05
CA HIS A 229 -1.59 13.01 -11.54
C HIS A 229 -2.69 13.80 -10.81
N GLN A 230 -3.82 13.15 -10.50
CA GLN A 230 -4.88 13.75 -9.70
C GLN A 230 -4.42 14.04 -8.27
N VAL A 231 -3.79 13.08 -7.61
CA VAL A 231 -3.19 13.27 -6.28
C VAL A 231 -2.23 14.46 -6.28
N HIS A 232 -1.38 14.57 -7.30
CA HIS A 232 -0.49 15.71 -7.48
C HIS A 232 -1.24 17.05 -7.59
N ILE A 233 -2.33 17.11 -8.37
CA ILE A 233 -3.18 18.31 -8.49
C ILE A 233 -3.75 18.71 -7.12
N VAL A 234 -4.28 17.75 -6.36
CA VAL A 234 -4.88 18.05 -5.04
C VAL A 234 -3.82 18.51 -4.06
N LEU A 235 -2.67 17.84 -3.98
CA LEU A 235 -1.56 18.24 -3.11
C LEU A 235 -1.07 19.65 -3.46
N ARG A 236 -0.95 19.97 -4.75
CA ARG A 236 -0.58 21.32 -5.21
C ARG A 236 -1.63 22.36 -4.84
N SER A 237 -2.91 21.99 -4.94
CA SER A 237 -4.03 22.83 -4.54
C SER A 237 -4.01 23.12 -3.04
N LEU A 238 -3.78 22.10 -2.21
CA LEU A 238 -3.66 22.21 -0.75
C LEU A 238 -2.44 23.05 -0.34
N ALA A 239 -1.33 22.90 -1.06
CA ALA A 239 -0.11 23.65 -0.79
C ALA A 239 -0.23 25.15 -1.14
N GLY A 240 -1.30 25.59 -1.79
CA GLY A 240 -1.57 27.01 -2.04
C GLY A 240 -0.46 27.67 -2.84
N MET A 241 -0.29 27.28 -4.11
CA MET A 241 0.53 27.93 -5.15
C MET A 241 1.73 28.76 -4.66
N SER A 242 2.76 28.08 -4.16
CA SER A 242 4.13 28.62 -4.14
C SER A 242 4.52 29.01 -5.58
N THR A 243 4.96 30.25 -5.76
CA THR A 243 5.13 30.88 -7.08
C THR A 243 6.49 30.66 -7.75
N ARG A 244 7.33 29.72 -7.28
CA ARG A 244 8.46 29.28 -8.11
C ARG A 244 8.04 28.20 -9.11
N ARG A 245 7.98 28.61 -10.39
CA ARG A 245 7.75 27.79 -11.61
C ARG A 245 8.63 26.53 -11.75
N THR A 246 9.60 26.28 -10.88
CA THR A 246 10.44 25.09 -10.89
C THR A 246 9.70 23.89 -10.33
N ARG A 247 9.27 22.99 -11.23
CA ARG A 247 8.79 21.60 -10.99
C ARG A 247 8.81 21.15 -9.52
N GLN A 248 7.76 21.49 -8.76
CA GLN A 248 7.57 20.89 -7.45
C GLN A 248 7.23 19.42 -7.67
N THR A 249 8.05 18.52 -7.14
CA THR A 249 7.77 17.08 -7.17
C THR A 249 6.67 16.78 -6.16
N THR A 250 5.92 15.69 -6.36
CA THR A 250 4.90 15.27 -5.39
C THR A 250 5.50 15.00 -4.01
N GLU A 251 6.71 14.44 -3.95
CA GLU A 251 7.48 14.27 -2.70
C GLU A 251 7.71 15.59 -1.97
N HIS A 252 8.09 16.63 -2.71
CA HIS A 252 8.24 17.96 -2.12
C HIS A 252 6.91 18.48 -1.55
N LEU A 253 5.81 18.36 -2.31
CA LEU A 253 4.48 18.78 -1.84
C LEU A 253 4.03 18.02 -0.58
N ILE A 254 4.26 16.71 -0.52
CA ILE A 254 3.98 15.89 0.67
C ILE A 254 4.77 16.44 1.86
N SER A 255 6.07 16.69 1.69
CA SER A 255 6.92 17.21 2.77
C SER A 255 6.50 18.60 3.26
N VAL A 256 6.08 19.48 2.35
CA VAL A 256 5.59 20.83 2.68
C VAL A 256 4.30 20.74 3.48
N LEU A 257 3.32 19.95 3.02
CA LEU A 257 2.04 19.80 3.71
C LEU A 257 2.17 19.10 5.07
N GLU A 258 3.10 18.15 5.20
CA GLU A 258 3.45 17.52 6.47
C GLU A 258 4.06 18.54 7.45
N ARG A 259 5.03 19.36 7.00
CA ARG A 259 5.62 20.45 7.82
C ARG A 259 4.62 21.52 8.21
N ARG A 260 3.62 21.78 7.38
CA ARG A 260 2.53 22.73 7.67
C ARG A 260 1.49 22.14 8.63
N GLY A 261 1.59 20.87 9.01
CA GLY A 261 0.58 20.19 9.83
C GLY A 261 -0.76 19.98 9.13
N VAL A 262 -0.82 20.16 7.81
CA VAL A 262 -2.04 19.92 7.00
C VAL A 262 -2.21 18.43 6.72
N LEU A 263 -1.09 17.71 6.61
CA LEU A 263 -1.07 16.30 6.28
C LEU A 263 -0.45 15.50 7.43
N GLU A 264 -1.16 14.51 7.93
CA GLU A 264 -0.66 13.62 8.97
C GLU A 264 0.41 12.65 8.48
N GLN A 265 1.26 12.19 9.40
CA GLN A 265 2.41 11.34 9.11
C GLN A 265 2.02 10.01 8.43
N ASP A 266 0.88 9.43 8.80
CA ASP A 266 0.39 8.18 8.22
C ASP A 266 -0.11 8.37 6.79
N VAL A 267 -0.80 9.48 6.52
CA VAL A 267 -1.23 9.86 5.16
C VAL A 267 0.00 10.17 4.30
N ALA A 268 1.00 10.84 4.85
CA ALA A 268 2.28 11.10 4.18
C ALA A 268 2.97 9.80 3.76
N ARG A 269 3.04 8.83 4.68
CA ARG A 269 3.64 7.52 4.42
C ARG A 269 2.89 6.76 3.33
N ALA A 270 1.56 6.79 3.35
CA ALA A 270 0.74 6.15 2.32
C ALA A 270 0.91 6.78 0.93
N LEU A 271 1.02 8.11 0.85
CA LEU A 271 1.27 8.82 -0.39
C LEU A 271 2.67 8.54 -0.96
N ARG A 272 3.69 8.43 -0.11
CA ARG A 272 5.04 8.01 -0.52
C ARG A 272 5.06 6.58 -1.06
N ALA A 273 4.37 5.65 -0.40
CA ALA A 273 4.24 4.28 -0.91
C ALA A 273 3.54 4.20 -2.28
N LEU A 274 2.55 5.08 -2.52
CA LEU A 274 1.92 5.24 -3.83
C LEU A 274 2.91 5.80 -4.86
N SER A 275 3.64 6.86 -4.49
CA SER A 275 4.73 7.47 -5.29
C SER A 275 5.75 6.43 -5.76
N ASP A 276 6.24 5.60 -4.84
CA ASP A 276 7.21 4.53 -5.11
C ASP A 276 6.65 3.46 -6.05
N SER A 277 5.35 3.15 -5.92
CA SER A 277 4.68 2.19 -6.80
C SER A 277 4.56 2.72 -8.22
N VAL A 278 4.23 4.00 -8.38
CA VAL A 278 4.19 4.68 -9.68
C VAL A 278 5.60 4.78 -10.30
N ALA A 279 6.61 5.13 -9.50
CA ALA A 279 8.00 5.23 -9.95
C ALA A 279 8.54 3.90 -10.47
N ARG A 280 8.25 2.79 -9.76
CA ARG A 280 8.62 1.43 -10.20
C ARG A 280 7.99 1.08 -11.54
N VAL A 281 6.69 1.36 -11.71
CA VAL A 281 5.99 1.11 -12.99
C VAL A 281 6.58 1.97 -14.11
N GLY A 282 6.86 3.25 -13.84
CA GLY A 282 7.49 4.16 -14.79
C GLY A 282 8.91 3.72 -15.21
N ALA A 283 9.64 3.03 -14.32
CA ALA A 283 10.94 2.44 -14.62
C ALA A 283 10.86 1.10 -15.37
N GLY A 284 9.66 0.64 -15.75
CA GLY A 284 9.45 -0.60 -16.51
C GLY A 284 9.13 -1.83 -15.66
N ALA A 285 8.89 -1.69 -14.35
CA ALA A 285 8.43 -2.81 -13.54
C ALA A 285 6.99 -3.20 -13.91
N THR A 286 6.75 -4.47 -14.17
CA THR A 286 5.41 -5.01 -14.38
C THR A 286 4.77 -5.27 -13.02
N LEU A 287 3.79 -4.45 -12.62
CA LEU A 287 2.91 -4.80 -11.51
C LEU A 287 1.97 -5.92 -11.94
N SER A 288 1.67 -6.86 -11.04
CA SER A 288 0.55 -7.78 -11.27
C SER A 288 -0.74 -6.96 -11.36
N ASN A 289 -1.74 -7.44 -12.09
CA ASN A 289 -3.02 -6.72 -12.19
C ASN A 289 -3.75 -6.62 -10.85
N SER A 290 -3.51 -7.55 -9.90
CA SER A 290 -3.97 -7.42 -8.52
C SER A 290 -3.28 -6.27 -7.78
N ASP A 291 -1.95 -6.16 -7.90
CA ASP A 291 -1.20 -5.06 -7.27
C ASP A 291 -1.60 -3.71 -7.88
N SER A 292 -1.74 -3.64 -9.21
CA SER A 292 -2.20 -2.43 -9.89
C SER A 292 -3.59 -2.01 -9.42
N LYS A 293 -4.55 -2.94 -9.33
CA LYS A 293 -5.89 -2.65 -8.80
C LYS A 293 -5.88 -2.26 -7.33
N ALA A 294 -5.08 -2.91 -6.50
CA ALA A 294 -4.93 -2.58 -5.08
C ALA A 294 -4.30 -1.19 -4.90
N VAL A 295 -3.30 -0.83 -5.70
CA VAL A 295 -2.70 0.51 -5.69
C VAL A 295 -3.70 1.56 -6.20
N GLN A 296 -4.47 1.25 -7.24
CA GLN A 296 -5.52 2.15 -7.74
C GLN A 296 -6.64 2.37 -6.72
N SER A 297 -7.11 1.32 -6.03
CA SER A 297 -8.13 1.47 -4.99
C SER A 297 -7.59 2.29 -3.81
N ARG A 298 -6.34 2.03 -3.37
CA ARG A 298 -5.65 2.83 -2.34
C ARG A 298 -5.55 4.29 -2.73
N GLY A 299 -5.10 4.58 -3.96
CA GLY A 299 -4.95 5.95 -4.41
C GLY A 299 -6.28 6.69 -4.55
N LYS A 300 -7.39 6.03 -4.93
CA LYS A 300 -8.73 6.65 -4.97
C LYS A 300 -9.21 7.11 -3.60
N ILE A 301 -8.92 6.30 -2.58
CA ILE A 301 -9.25 6.61 -1.19
C ILE A 301 -8.38 7.75 -0.68
N LEU A 302 -7.06 7.70 -0.91
CA LEU A 302 -6.15 8.79 -0.58
C LEU A 302 -6.56 10.09 -1.27
N LEU A 303 -6.94 10.04 -2.55
CA LEU A 303 -7.44 11.20 -3.27
C LEU A 303 -8.69 11.78 -2.60
N SER A 304 -9.65 10.93 -2.24
CA SER A 304 -10.87 11.36 -1.54
C SER A 304 -10.57 11.96 -0.17
N ALA A 305 -9.64 11.37 0.58
CA ALA A 305 -9.19 11.88 1.88
C ALA A 305 -8.49 13.25 1.74
N LEU A 306 -7.64 13.42 0.73
CA LEU A 306 -7.00 14.71 0.42
C LEU A 306 -8.02 15.78 0.03
N GLU A 307 -9.06 15.43 -0.72
CA GLU A 307 -10.16 16.35 -1.04
C GLU A 307 -10.88 16.84 0.23
N MET A 308 -11.03 16.00 1.25
CA MET A 308 -11.63 16.40 2.54
C MET A 308 -10.77 17.40 3.32
N LEU A 309 -9.46 17.49 3.04
CA LEU A 309 -8.57 18.45 3.68
C LEU A 309 -8.67 19.86 3.08
N ARG A 310 -9.21 20.01 1.86
CA ARG A 310 -9.33 21.29 1.17
C ARG A 310 -10.01 22.42 1.98
N PRO A 311 -11.17 22.19 2.64
CA PRO A 311 -11.83 23.24 3.41
C PRO A 311 -11.10 23.57 4.72
N VAL A 312 -10.30 22.64 5.27
CA VAL A 312 -9.68 22.78 6.59
C VAL A 312 -8.18 23.07 6.56
N ALA A 313 -7.53 23.03 5.39
CA ALA A 313 -6.09 23.18 5.25
C ALA A 313 -5.55 24.50 5.85
N ALA A 314 -6.29 25.60 5.69
CA ALA A 314 -5.92 26.90 6.28
C ALA A 314 -5.93 26.86 7.81
N VAL A 315 -7.00 26.32 8.39
CA VAL A 315 -7.17 26.17 9.84
C VAL A 315 -6.15 25.18 10.40
N ALA A 316 -5.84 24.11 9.66
CA ALA A 316 -4.83 23.14 10.05
C ALA A 316 -3.43 23.76 10.14
N PHE A 317 -3.07 24.59 9.15
CA PHE A 317 -1.82 25.34 9.17
C PHE A 317 -1.74 26.31 10.35
N GLU A 318 -2.77 27.13 10.54
CA GLU A 318 -2.87 28.08 11.66
C GLU A 318 -2.73 27.37 13.00
N GLY A 319 -3.54 26.33 13.23
CA GLY A 319 -3.52 25.54 14.46
C GLY A 319 -2.16 24.88 14.71
N HIS A 320 -1.51 24.36 13.68
CA HIS A 320 -0.18 23.77 13.79
C HIS A 320 0.89 24.81 14.19
N THR A 321 0.84 26.00 13.60
CA THR A 321 1.73 27.10 13.96
C THR A 321 1.53 27.57 15.40
N LEU A 322 0.28 27.76 15.83
CA LEU A 322 -0.04 28.22 17.19
C LEU A 322 0.30 27.16 18.26
N GLU A 323 0.09 25.88 17.98
CA GLU A 323 0.54 24.80 18.87
C GLU A 323 2.08 24.71 18.95
N THR A 324 2.77 24.96 17.84
CA THR A 324 4.24 25.06 17.83
C THR A 324 4.71 26.23 18.69
N LEU A 325 4.07 27.40 18.56
CA LEU A 325 4.35 28.58 19.38
C LEU A 325 4.14 28.30 20.88
N LYS A 326 3.03 27.67 21.26
CA LYS A 326 2.76 27.25 22.64
C LYS A 326 3.84 26.34 23.21
N LYS A 327 4.33 25.37 22.41
CA LYS A 327 5.41 24.46 22.82
C LYS A 327 6.71 25.22 23.04
N LEU A 328 7.09 26.11 22.11
CA LEU A 328 8.27 26.95 22.22
C LEU A 328 8.18 27.91 23.41
N ALA A 329 7.01 28.49 23.67
CA ALA A 329 6.78 29.38 24.80
C ALA A 329 7.06 28.71 26.15
N LYS A 330 6.62 27.45 26.32
CA LYS A 330 6.94 26.67 27.53
C LYS A 330 8.44 26.43 27.69
N GLN A 331 9.17 26.25 26.59
CA GLN A 331 10.63 26.02 26.62
C GLN A 331 11.43 27.30 26.90
N HIS A 332 10.95 28.46 26.44
CA HIS A 332 11.65 29.74 26.54
C HIS A 332 11.11 30.70 27.61
N GLY A 333 10.08 30.28 28.37
CA GLY A 333 9.48 31.07 29.44
C GLY A 333 8.64 32.25 28.95
N TRP A 334 8.05 32.16 27.76
CA TRP A 334 7.14 33.17 27.23
C TRP A 334 5.71 32.94 27.72
N GLN A 335 5.00 34.03 28.00
CA GLN A 335 3.55 33.96 28.20
C GLN A 335 2.86 34.10 26.84
N VAL A 336 1.95 33.19 26.51
CA VAL A 336 1.22 33.21 25.22
C VAL A 336 -0.27 33.22 25.50
N SER A 337 -0.94 34.25 24.99
CA SER A 337 -2.40 34.35 24.96
C SER A 337 -2.85 34.17 23.52
N LEU A 338 -3.56 33.07 23.23
CA LEU A 338 -4.18 32.85 21.91
C LEU A 338 -5.48 33.64 21.77
N ASP A 339 -5.84 34.00 20.53
CA ASP A 339 -7.06 34.77 20.21
C ASP A 339 -7.18 36.04 21.09
N ALA A 340 -6.03 36.67 21.37
CA ALA A 340 -5.93 37.75 22.34
C ALA A 340 -6.63 39.01 21.85
N ARG A 341 -7.39 39.67 22.74
CA ARG A 341 -8.04 40.94 22.47
C ARG A 341 -7.16 42.10 22.93
N LEU A 342 -6.78 42.95 22.00
CA LEU A 342 -5.99 44.15 22.24
C LEU A 342 -6.84 45.24 22.88
N ALA A 343 -6.17 46.20 23.53
CA ALA A 343 -6.83 47.38 24.11
C ALA A 343 -7.57 48.24 23.07
N SER A 344 -7.17 48.16 21.78
CA SER A 344 -7.88 48.78 20.66
C SER A 344 -9.20 48.10 20.31
N GLY A 345 -9.53 46.97 20.95
CA GLY A 345 -10.73 46.18 20.70
C GLY A 345 -10.53 45.03 19.70
N GLU A 346 -9.44 45.10 18.92
CA GLU A 346 -9.06 44.17 17.87
C GLU A 346 -8.52 42.84 18.41
N ARG A 347 -8.61 41.77 17.61
CA ARG A 347 -8.06 40.46 17.96
C ARG A 347 -6.83 40.09 17.12
N VAL A 348 -5.94 39.31 17.71
CA VAL A 348 -4.75 38.71 17.07
C VAL A 348 -4.68 37.21 17.41
N ASP A 349 -4.06 36.42 16.54
CA ASP A 349 -4.02 34.96 16.71
C ASP A 349 -3.20 34.56 17.95
N ALA A 350 -2.11 35.27 18.22
CA ALA A 350 -1.40 35.17 19.48
C ALA A 350 -0.75 36.49 19.92
N LEU A 351 -0.75 36.70 21.24
CA LEU A 351 0.02 37.71 21.95
C LEU A 351 1.09 36.99 22.77
N VAL A 352 2.36 37.31 22.53
CA VAL A 352 3.49 36.71 23.24
C VAL A 352 4.17 37.78 24.10
N GLU A 353 4.40 37.46 25.38
CA GLU A 353 4.90 38.43 26.36
C GLU A 353 6.10 37.89 27.15
N LYS A 354 7.04 38.78 27.43
CA LYS A 354 8.17 38.56 28.34
C LYS A 354 8.70 39.90 28.85
N ASN A 355 8.85 40.05 30.17
CA ASN A 355 9.49 41.23 30.81
C ASN A 355 8.93 42.58 30.30
N ASP A 356 7.61 42.78 30.37
CA ASP A 356 6.87 43.97 29.92
C ASP A 356 6.98 44.28 28.40
N ARG A 357 7.53 43.37 27.61
CA ARG A 357 7.54 43.45 26.16
C ARG A 357 6.55 42.46 25.57
N GLN A 358 5.87 42.92 24.53
CA GLN A 358 4.82 42.19 23.85
C GLN A 358 5.09 42.17 22.35
N ILE A 359 4.84 41.03 21.71
CA ILE A 359 4.79 40.91 20.26
C ILE A 359 3.44 40.34 19.85
N LEU A 360 2.94 40.84 18.73
CA LEU A 360 1.72 40.35 18.10
C LEU A 360 2.11 39.32 17.05
N VAL A 361 1.45 38.16 17.06
CA VAL A 361 1.67 37.10 16.08
C VAL A 361 0.39 36.90 15.31
N GLU A 362 0.49 36.98 13.99
CA GLU A 362 -0.61 36.79 13.06
C GLU A 362 -0.21 35.72 12.04
N VAL A 363 -1.05 34.69 11.88
CA VAL A 363 -0.81 33.56 11.01
C VAL A 363 -1.77 33.65 9.82
N LEU A 364 -1.24 33.91 8.63
CA LEU A 364 -2.07 33.99 7.43
C LEU A 364 -1.85 32.76 6.57
N ALA A 365 -2.91 31.97 6.38
CA ALA A 365 -2.87 30.80 5.50
C ALA A 365 -2.82 31.17 4.02
N ARG A 366 -3.09 32.43 3.66
CA ARG A 366 -2.93 32.95 2.29
C ARG A 366 -2.06 34.20 2.24
N ARG A 367 -1.40 34.34 1.10
CA ARG A 367 -0.47 35.43 0.79
C ARG A 367 -1.02 36.46 -0.20
N ASN A 368 -2.34 36.50 -0.39
CA ASN A 368 -2.92 37.50 -1.28
C ASN A 368 -2.80 38.90 -0.64
N LYS A 369 -2.78 39.93 -1.49
CA LYS A 369 -2.61 41.32 -1.05
C LYS A 369 -3.72 41.78 -0.10
N GLU A 370 -4.95 41.31 -0.31
CA GLU A 370 -6.12 41.70 0.47
C GLU A 370 -6.09 41.17 1.90
N SER A 371 -5.71 39.90 2.11
CA SER A 371 -5.54 39.29 3.44
C SER A 371 -4.39 39.98 4.18
N LEU A 372 -3.27 40.25 3.51
CA LEU A 372 -2.12 40.94 4.10
C LEU A 372 -2.47 42.39 4.49
N SER A 373 -3.13 43.15 3.61
CA SER A 373 -3.55 44.52 3.91
C SER A 373 -4.56 44.56 5.06
N ARG A 374 -5.57 43.67 5.06
CA ARG A 374 -6.55 43.58 6.15
C ARG A 374 -5.90 43.29 7.50
N ALA A 375 -4.97 42.33 7.56
CA ALA A 375 -4.24 42.01 8.78
C ALA A 375 -3.42 43.20 9.29
N LEU A 376 -2.70 43.90 8.39
CA LEU A 376 -1.86 45.04 8.75
C LEU A 376 -2.66 46.28 9.19
N ASP A 377 -3.81 46.53 8.58
CA ASP A 377 -4.68 47.67 8.88
C ASP A 377 -5.40 47.53 10.23
N ARG A 378 -5.70 46.28 10.64
CA ARG A 378 -6.33 45.95 11.93
C ARG A 378 -5.40 46.15 13.12
N ILE A 379 -4.11 45.89 12.93
CA ILE A 379 -3.15 45.79 14.04
C ILE A 379 -2.56 47.18 14.37
N PRO A 380 -2.44 47.58 15.65
CA PRO A 380 -1.82 48.86 16.03
C PRO A 380 -0.44 49.05 15.41
N GLY A 381 -0.23 50.18 14.71
CA GLY A 381 0.96 50.42 13.89
C GLY A 381 2.28 50.54 14.65
N ALA A 382 2.25 50.80 15.96
CA ALA A 382 3.44 50.90 16.81
C ALA A 382 3.88 49.56 17.42
N ALA A 383 3.00 48.56 17.46
CA ALA A 383 3.29 47.28 18.10
C ALA A 383 4.18 46.40 17.21
N PRO A 384 5.20 45.71 17.78
CA PRO A 384 5.96 44.67 17.08
C PRO A 384 5.04 43.57 16.55
N LEU A 385 5.20 43.22 15.27
CA LEU A 385 4.36 42.25 14.59
C LEU A 385 5.21 41.16 13.94
N LEU A 386 4.86 39.91 14.20
CA LEU A 386 5.36 38.73 13.50
C LEU A 386 4.25 38.18 12.61
N LEU A 387 4.47 38.19 11.30
CA LEU A 387 3.58 37.54 10.34
C LEU A 387 4.13 36.16 9.99
N VAL A 388 3.35 35.11 10.22
CA VAL A 388 3.70 33.75 9.82
C VAL A 388 2.91 33.39 8.57
N LEU A 389 3.63 33.05 7.50
CA LEU A 389 3.07 32.81 6.16
C LEU A 389 3.53 31.45 5.62
N PRO A 390 2.71 30.74 4.84
CA PRO A 390 3.17 29.57 4.10
C PRO A 390 4.08 29.97 2.94
N GLY A 391 5.06 29.13 2.60
CA GLY A 391 6.00 29.36 1.50
C GLY A 391 7.46 29.45 1.94
N ASP A 392 8.33 29.78 0.99
CA ASP A 392 9.78 29.95 1.18
C ASP A 392 10.17 31.43 1.33
N GLN A 393 11.37 31.72 1.82
CA GLN A 393 11.87 33.09 1.99
C GLN A 393 11.98 33.89 0.69
N ALA A 394 12.21 33.21 -0.45
CA ALA A 394 12.27 33.87 -1.75
C ALA A 394 10.91 34.46 -2.15
N GLU A 395 9.84 33.96 -1.56
CA GLU A 395 8.46 34.37 -1.79
C GLU A 395 7.91 35.36 -0.74
N ALA A 396 8.75 35.82 0.19
CA ALA A 396 8.34 36.78 1.21
C ALA A 396 7.74 38.07 0.59
N PRO A 397 6.68 38.65 1.18
CA PRO A 397 6.12 39.90 0.69
C PRO A 397 7.17 41.03 0.73
N PRO A 398 7.24 41.89 -0.29
CA PRO A 398 8.20 42.98 -0.30
C PRO A 398 7.96 43.94 0.86
N ARG A 399 9.04 44.35 1.52
CA ARG A 399 9.03 45.18 2.76
C ARG A 399 8.14 46.42 2.68
N ARG A 400 8.03 47.06 1.50
CA ARG A 400 7.14 48.20 1.25
C ARG A 400 5.65 47.93 1.51
N LEU A 401 5.18 46.70 1.27
CA LEU A 401 3.80 46.29 1.53
C LEU A 401 3.56 46.04 3.02
N LEU A 402 4.61 45.65 3.75
CA LEU A 402 4.54 45.27 5.16
C LEU A 402 4.65 46.47 6.09
N VAL A 403 5.52 47.44 5.75
CA VAL A 403 5.77 48.60 6.59
C VAL A 403 4.66 49.64 6.45
N GLY A 404 4.14 49.88 5.24
CA GLY A 404 3.01 50.80 5.04
C GLY A 404 3.15 52.12 5.81
N LYS A 405 2.22 52.38 6.73
CA LYS A 405 2.21 53.52 7.68
C LYS A 405 2.66 53.14 9.12
N ARG A 406 3.11 51.89 9.33
CA ARG A 406 3.49 51.37 10.66
C ARG A 406 4.83 51.96 11.10
N THR A 407 4.97 52.20 12.40
CA THR A 407 6.19 52.69 13.03
C THR A 407 6.91 51.59 13.83
N GLY A 408 6.21 50.54 14.23
CA GLY A 408 6.76 49.37 14.91
C GLY A 408 7.42 48.36 13.94
N PRO A 409 8.30 47.48 14.44
CA PRO A 409 8.96 46.47 13.62
C PRO A 409 7.95 45.42 13.12
N VAL A 410 8.14 44.96 11.87
CA VAL A 410 7.36 43.88 11.27
C VAL A 410 8.34 42.85 10.71
N GLU A 411 8.27 41.64 11.24
CA GLU A 411 9.04 40.50 10.75
C GLU A 411 8.13 39.48 10.06
N VAL A 412 8.66 38.79 9.06
CA VAL A 412 7.93 37.77 8.32
C VAL A 412 8.66 36.44 8.42
N LEU A 413 7.95 35.44 8.94
CA LEU A 413 8.40 34.06 8.96
C LEU A 413 7.70 33.28 7.86
N MET A 414 8.45 32.93 6.82
CA MET A 414 8.02 31.97 5.80
C MET A 414 8.20 30.56 6.37
N TRP A 415 7.11 29.79 6.48
CA TRP A 415 7.08 28.57 7.28
C TRP A 415 7.86 27.40 6.66
N ASP A 416 7.82 27.24 5.33
CA ASP A 416 8.28 26.00 4.68
C ASP A 416 9.79 25.77 4.84
N ASP A 417 10.57 26.85 4.92
CA ASP A 417 12.02 26.87 5.11
C ASP A 417 12.46 27.63 6.38
N GLY A 418 11.53 28.30 7.07
CA GLY A 418 11.83 29.15 8.23
C GLY A 418 11.31 28.64 9.56
N ALA A 419 10.50 27.57 9.62
CA ALA A 419 9.92 27.08 10.87
C ALA A 419 10.96 26.86 12.00
N ASP A 420 12.17 26.39 11.67
CA ASP A 420 13.24 26.18 12.64
C ASP A 420 13.76 27.48 13.27
N ARG A 421 13.61 28.62 12.59
CA ARG A 421 13.99 29.96 13.07
C ARG A 421 12.88 30.65 13.86
N PHE A 422 11.71 30.03 13.99
CA PHE A 422 10.58 30.59 14.74
C PHE A 422 10.97 31.08 16.15
N PRO A 423 11.70 30.31 16.99
CA PRO A 423 12.07 30.78 18.30
C PRO A 423 13.03 31.98 18.28
N ASP A 424 13.95 32.04 17.31
CA ASP A 424 14.92 33.11 17.22
C ASP A 424 14.29 34.42 16.73
N VAL A 425 13.32 34.35 15.81
CA VAL A 425 12.56 35.52 15.34
C VAL A 425 11.70 36.09 16.46
N VAL A 426 11.02 35.22 17.22
CA VAL A 426 10.24 35.64 18.41
C VAL A 426 11.15 36.29 19.45
N ARG A 427 12.33 35.70 19.72
CA ARG A 427 13.31 36.28 20.64
C ARG A 427 13.83 37.64 20.16
N GLY A 428 14.20 37.77 18.88
CA GLY A 428 14.70 39.04 18.34
C GLY A 428 13.71 40.19 18.41
N LEU A 429 12.41 39.91 18.31
CA LEU A 429 11.36 40.92 18.49
C LEU A 429 11.06 41.25 19.96
N LEU A 430 11.14 40.28 20.86
CA LEU A 430 10.96 40.48 22.30
C LEU A 430 12.20 41.13 22.95
N GLU A 431 13.39 40.82 22.47
CA GLU A 431 14.67 41.19 23.04
C GLU A 431 15.60 41.78 21.95
N PRO A 432 15.25 42.88 21.25
CA PRO A 432 16.16 43.54 20.31
C PRO A 432 17.49 43.86 21.01
N GLU A 433 18.59 43.39 20.42
CA GLU A 433 19.94 43.75 20.85
C GLU A 433 20.06 45.29 20.78
N GLY A 434 20.45 45.88 21.91
CA GLY A 434 20.47 47.34 22.12
C GLY A 434 21.59 48.07 21.42
#